data_AF-A0A661TEJ4-F1
#
_entry.id   AF-A0A661TEJ4-F1
#
_cell.length_a   1.000
_cell.length_b   1.000
_cell.length_c   1.000
_cell.angle_alpha   90.00
_cell.angle_beta   90.00
_cell.angle_gamma   90.00
#
_symmetry.space_group_name_H-M   'P 1'
#
loop_
_entity.id
_entity.type
_entity.pdbx_description
1 polymer ?
#
loop_
_entity_poly.entity_id
_entity_poly.type
_entity_poly.pdbx_seq_one_letter_code
_entity_poly.pdbx_strand_id
1 'polypeptide(L)'
;MKELFEKKISRRSIMKGAVVVGGGAFLGDQLGWVCNKALAAVTDQNTYPLGTAESVIYSVCLQCHTACPLKCKIQDGLLAKIDGNPYTPQNLLPHLPHKTSP
;
A
#
# COMPACT_ATOMS: atom_id res chain seq x y z
N MET A 1 45.05 21.81 -0.86
CA MET A 1 44.47 20.94 0.20
C MET A 1 45.16 21.10 1.58
N LYS A 2 46.01 22.12 1.81
CA LYS A 2 46.68 22.32 3.11
C LYS A 2 45.95 23.34 4.02
N GLU A 3 45.22 24.29 3.43
CA GLU A 3 44.49 25.36 4.13
C GLU A 3 43.28 24.89 4.97
N LEU A 4 42.77 23.67 4.77
CA LEU A 4 41.61 23.15 5.51
C LEU A 4 41.99 22.57 6.88
N PHE A 5 43.26 22.25 7.10
CA PHE A 5 43.75 21.63 8.35
C PHE A 5 44.16 22.64 9.42
N GLU A 6 44.33 23.91 9.07
CA GLU A 6 44.84 24.96 9.99
C GLU A 6 43.75 25.50 10.92
N LYS A 7 42.48 25.35 10.54
CA LYS A 7 41.34 25.65 11.41
C LYS A 7 41.00 24.41 12.23
N LYS A 8 41.68 24.26 13.39
CA LYS A 8 41.48 23.19 14.40
C LYS A 8 40.09 22.57 14.29
N ILE A 9 40.01 21.32 13.81
CA ILE A 9 38.77 20.55 13.78
C ILE A 9 38.26 20.45 15.23
N SER A 10 37.31 21.31 15.56
CA SER A 10 36.68 21.35 16.87
C SER A 10 35.63 20.25 16.93
N ARG A 11 35.47 19.61 18.11
CA ARG A 11 34.39 18.64 18.38
C ARG A 11 33.01 19.18 17.95
N ARG A 12 32.81 20.50 18.02
CA ARG A 12 31.60 21.20 17.57
C ARG A 12 31.41 21.18 16.04
N SER A 13 32.49 21.22 15.26
CA SER A 13 32.43 21.13 13.79
C SER A 13 32.01 19.74 13.32
N ILE A 14 32.51 18.70 14.00
CA ILE A 14 32.11 17.31 13.77
C ILE A 14 30.62 17.13 14.10
N MET A 15 30.16 17.67 15.23
CA MET A 15 28.76 17.57 15.65
C MET A 15 27.80 18.32 14.70
N LYS A 16 28.21 19.47 14.16
CA LYS A 16 27.45 20.18 13.11
C LYS A 16 27.37 19.37 11.81
N GLY A 17 28.47 18.74 11.40
CA GLY A 17 28.49 17.85 10.23
C GLY A 17 27.56 16.64 10.42
N ALA A 18 27.58 16.02 11.61
CA ALA A 18 26.71 14.89 11.93
C ALA A 18 25.22 15.25 11.91
N VAL A 19 24.84 16.44 12.39
CA VAL A 19 23.44 16.92 12.33
C VAL A 19 23.00 17.16 10.90
N VAL A 20 23.85 17.74 10.05
CA VAL A 20 23.50 18.00 8.64
C VAL A 20 23.36 16.70 7.86
N VAL A 21 24.30 15.76 8.03
CA VAL A 21 24.27 14.46 7.33
C VAL A 21 23.11 13.60 7.85
N GLY A 22 22.94 13.51 9.17
CA GLY A 22 21.86 12.74 9.78
C GLY A 22 20.48 13.30 9.48
N GLY A 23 20.32 14.64 9.56
CA GLY A 23 19.07 15.32 9.21
C GLY A 23 18.76 15.22 7.71
N GLY A 24 19.77 15.33 6.84
CA GLY A 24 19.62 15.15 5.40
C GLY A 24 19.21 13.73 5.01
N ALA A 25 19.78 12.70 5.66
CA ALA A 25 19.39 11.30 5.43
C ALA A 25 17.95 11.03 5.90
N PHE A 26 17.56 11.53 7.07
CA PHE A 26 16.20 11.37 7.58
C PHE A 26 15.16 12.06 6.71
N LEU A 27 15.43 13.30 6.28
CA LEU A 27 14.54 14.03 5.36
C LEU A 27 14.53 13.42 3.96
N GLY A 28 15.64 12.86 3.50
CA GLY A 28 15.73 12.13 2.22
C GLY A 28 14.84 10.90 2.18
N ASP A 29 14.82 10.12 3.27
CA ASP A 29 13.92 8.97 3.41
C ASP A 29 12.44 9.41 3.46
N GLN A 30 12.15 10.47 4.21
CA GLN A 30 10.79 11.02 4.25
C GLN A 30 10.33 11.62 2.92
N LEU A 31 11.24 12.20 2.12
CA LEU A 31 10.93 12.70 0.78
C LEU A 31 10.42 11.59 -0.12
N GLY A 32 11.01 10.37 -0.07
CA GLY A 32 10.50 9.22 -0.82
C GLY A 32 9.07 8.86 -0.43
N TRP A 33 8.75 8.88 0.86
CA TRP A 33 7.39 8.64 1.36
C TRP A 33 6.40 9.75 0.96
N VAL A 34 6.80 11.03 1.07
CA VAL A 34 5.96 12.18 0.67
C VAL A 34 5.72 12.17 -0.83
N CYS A 35 6.76 11.94 -1.65
CA CYS A 35 6.64 11.86 -3.09
C CYS A 35 5.73 10.71 -3.53
N ASN A 36 5.83 9.53 -2.90
CA ASN A 36 4.91 8.41 -3.18
C ASN A 36 3.46 8.74 -2.80
N LYS A 37 3.23 9.41 -1.67
CA LYS A 37 1.89 9.87 -1.28
C LYS A 37 1.34 10.97 -2.19
N ALA A 38 2.17 11.90 -2.62
CA ALA A 38 1.79 12.96 -3.55
C ALA A 38 1.47 12.37 -4.93
N LEU A 39 2.25 11.39 -5.40
CA LEU A 39 1.97 10.68 -6.64
C LEU A 39 0.63 9.93 -6.55
N ALA A 40 0.38 9.24 -5.43
CA ALA A 40 -0.89 8.56 -5.17
C ALA A 40 -2.09 9.52 -5.08
N ALA A 41 -1.88 10.77 -4.67
CA ALA A 41 -2.92 11.81 -4.61
C ALA A 41 -3.19 12.47 -5.97
N VAL A 42 -2.20 12.50 -6.88
CA VAL A 42 -2.33 13.04 -8.25
C VAL A 42 -2.92 11.98 -9.20
N THR A 43 -2.72 10.69 -8.92
CA THR A 43 -3.48 9.63 -9.57
C THR A 43 -4.89 9.59 -9.00
N ASP A 44 -5.72 10.53 -9.44
CA ASP A 44 -7.15 10.64 -9.13
C ASP A 44 -7.96 9.55 -9.85
N GLN A 45 -7.68 8.32 -9.44
CA GLN A 45 -8.45 7.15 -9.72
C GLN A 45 -8.52 6.46 -8.36
N ASN A 46 -9.60 6.67 -7.62
CA ASN A 46 -10.02 5.83 -6.48
C ASN A 46 -10.37 4.39 -6.97
N THR A 47 -9.62 3.90 -7.96
CA THR A 47 -9.74 2.62 -8.61
C THR A 47 -8.86 1.69 -7.81
N TYR A 48 -9.49 0.98 -6.90
CA TYR A 48 -8.83 -0.12 -6.21
C TYR A 48 -8.45 -1.17 -7.27
N PRO A 49 -7.15 -1.45 -7.50
CA PRO A 49 -6.72 -2.31 -8.62
C PRO A 49 -7.28 -3.73 -8.51
N LEU A 50 -7.46 -4.22 -7.28
CA LEU A 50 -8.08 -5.51 -6.97
C LEU A 50 -9.63 -5.47 -6.95
N GLY A 51 -10.22 -4.37 -7.44
CA GLY A 51 -11.65 -4.22 -7.67
C GLY A 51 -12.01 -4.38 -9.16
N THR A 52 -11.02 -4.53 -10.04
CA THR A 52 -11.25 -4.76 -11.47
C THR A 52 -11.75 -6.18 -11.72
N ALA A 53 -12.60 -6.38 -12.72
CA ALA A 53 -13.14 -7.69 -13.07
C ALA A 53 -12.04 -8.72 -13.42
N GLU A 54 -10.90 -8.26 -13.94
CA GLU A 54 -9.74 -9.09 -14.27
C GLU A 54 -9.05 -9.69 -13.02
N SER A 55 -9.12 -8.97 -11.90
CA SER A 55 -8.50 -9.37 -10.64
C SER A 55 -9.40 -10.20 -9.72
N VAL A 56 -10.66 -10.45 -10.13
CA VAL A 56 -11.69 -11.06 -9.26
C VAL A 56 -12.20 -12.38 -9.85
N ILE A 57 -12.08 -13.46 -9.08
CA ILE A 57 -12.69 -14.76 -9.38
C ILE A 57 -13.73 -15.10 -8.33
N TYR A 58 -14.91 -15.52 -8.76
CA TYR A 58 -15.94 -16.04 -7.87
C TYR A 58 -15.74 -17.54 -7.63
N SER A 59 -15.77 -17.94 -6.37
CA SER A 59 -15.58 -19.33 -5.94
C SER A 59 -16.50 -19.65 -4.76
N VAL A 60 -16.34 -20.83 -4.16
CA VAL A 60 -17.10 -21.29 -2.98
C VAL A 60 -16.14 -21.84 -1.93
N CYS A 61 -16.41 -21.58 -0.65
CA CYS A 61 -15.64 -22.13 0.46
C CYS A 61 -16.06 -23.57 0.74
N LEU A 62 -15.14 -24.53 0.66
CA LEU A 62 -15.42 -25.97 0.84
C LEU A 62 -14.98 -26.53 2.20
N GLN A 63 -14.67 -25.68 3.18
CA GLN A 63 -14.25 -26.14 4.51
C GLN A 63 -15.40 -26.73 5.35
N CYS A 64 -16.65 -26.42 4.99
CA CYS A 64 -17.84 -26.97 5.62
C CYS A 64 -18.96 -27.20 4.58
N HIS A 65 -20.07 -27.80 5.00
CA HIS A 65 -21.21 -28.11 4.12
C HIS A 65 -22.02 -26.89 3.67
N THR A 66 -21.78 -25.70 4.25
CA THR A 66 -22.52 -24.48 3.90
C THR A 66 -22.15 -23.95 2.52
N ALA A 67 -20.97 -24.28 2.01
CA ALA A 67 -20.50 -23.87 0.68
C ALA A 67 -20.62 -22.35 0.44
N CYS A 68 -20.14 -21.53 1.39
CA CYS A 68 -20.34 -20.07 1.33
C CYS A 68 -19.72 -19.46 0.06
N PRO A 69 -20.46 -18.59 -0.68
CA PRO A 69 -19.94 -17.95 -1.89
C PRO A 69 -18.80 -16.95 -1.58
N LEU A 70 -17.73 -16.98 -2.36
CA LEU A 70 -16.52 -16.16 -2.15
C LEU A 70 -16.24 -15.25 -3.35
N LYS A 71 -15.67 -14.08 -3.08
CA LYS A 71 -15.05 -13.17 -4.05
C LYS A 71 -13.53 -13.19 -3.80
N CYS A 72 -12.79 -13.90 -4.64
CA CYS A 72 -11.35 -14.08 -4.52
C CYS A 72 -10.62 -13.01 -5.35
N LYS A 73 -9.71 -12.27 -4.71
CA LYS A 73 -8.89 -11.24 -5.35
C LYS A 73 -7.49 -11.77 -5.63
N ILE A 74 -7.09 -11.67 -6.89
CA ILE A 74 -5.83 -12.19 -7.40
C ILE A 74 -4.92 -11.02 -7.73
N GLN A 75 -3.66 -11.14 -7.30
CA GLN A 75 -2.59 -10.20 -7.61
C GLN A 75 -1.41 -11.01 -8.14
N ASP A 76 -0.93 -10.69 -9.34
CA ASP A 76 0.24 -11.34 -9.96
C ASP A 76 0.13 -12.88 -10.02
N GLY A 77 -1.09 -13.39 -10.28
CA GLY A 77 -1.38 -14.83 -10.34
C GLY A 77 -1.50 -15.53 -8.97
N LEU A 78 -1.35 -14.80 -7.87
CA LEU A 78 -1.47 -15.31 -6.51
C LEU A 78 -2.77 -14.83 -5.86
N LEU A 79 -3.41 -15.70 -5.08
CA LEU A 79 -4.58 -15.33 -4.29
C LEU A 79 -4.16 -14.41 -3.14
N ALA A 80 -4.44 -13.12 -3.26
CA ALA A 80 -4.04 -12.11 -2.28
C ALA A 80 -5.08 -11.94 -1.17
N LYS A 81 -6.37 -12.10 -1.48
CA LYS A 81 -7.45 -11.88 -0.51
C LYS A 81 -8.71 -12.68 -0.86
N ILE A 82 -9.40 -13.18 0.16
CA ILE A 82 -10.72 -13.79 0.07
C ILE A 82 -11.72 -12.85 0.75
N ASP A 83 -12.74 -12.42 0.00
CA ASP A 83 -13.87 -11.65 0.50
C ASP A 83 -15.16 -12.47 0.38
N GLY A 84 -16.19 -12.09 1.14
CA GLY A 84 -17.53 -12.64 0.96
C GLY A 84 -18.20 -12.05 -0.28
N ASN A 85 -18.93 -12.87 -1.05
CA ASN A 85 -19.78 -12.37 -2.13
C ASN A 85 -21.06 -11.66 -1.59
N PRO A 86 -21.21 -10.33 -1.76
CA PRO A 86 -22.34 -9.56 -1.22
C PRO A 86 -23.67 -9.80 -1.96
N TYR A 87 -23.65 -10.50 -3.10
CA TYR A 87 -24.86 -10.85 -3.85
C TYR A 87 -25.62 -12.03 -3.26
N THR A 88 -25.18 -12.57 -2.13
CA THR A 88 -25.72 -13.81 -1.56
C THR A 88 -26.11 -13.61 -0.10
N PRO A 89 -27.24 -14.18 0.35
CA PRO A 89 -27.75 -13.97 1.71
C PRO A 89 -26.86 -14.61 2.79
N GLN A 90 -25.99 -15.56 2.42
CA GLN A 90 -25.03 -16.17 3.34
C GLN A 90 -24.00 -15.15 3.87
N ASN A 91 -23.74 -14.09 3.12
CA ASN A 91 -22.63 -13.18 3.40
C ASN A 91 -23.08 -11.74 3.67
N LEU A 92 -24.25 -11.33 3.17
CA LEU A 92 -24.81 -10.00 3.42
C LEU A 92 -26.34 -10.05 3.43
N LEU A 93 -26.95 -9.51 4.48
CA LEU A 93 -28.40 -9.36 4.63
C LEU A 93 -28.74 -7.89 4.94
N PRO A 94 -29.51 -7.19 4.08
CA PRO A 94 -30.03 -7.64 2.78
C PRO A 94 -28.90 -7.80 1.74
N HIS A 95 -29.01 -8.81 0.88
CA HIS A 95 -28.02 -9.02 -0.18
C HIS A 95 -28.16 -7.93 -1.26
N LEU A 96 -27.06 -7.62 -1.96
CA LEU A 96 -27.09 -6.67 -3.06
C LEU A 96 -27.89 -7.23 -4.25
N PRO A 97 -28.57 -6.38 -5.04
CA PRO A 97 -29.12 -6.79 -6.33
C PRO A 97 -28.02 -7.31 -7.25
N HIS A 98 -28.27 -8.40 -7.99
CA HIS A 98 -27.30 -8.95 -8.94
C HIS A 98 -26.94 -8.01 -10.10
N LYS A 99 -27.74 -6.97 -10.33
CA LYS A 99 -27.48 -5.94 -11.36
C LYS A 99 -26.43 -4.92 -10.91
N THR A 100 -26.08 -4.87 -9.63
CA THR A 100 -25.08 -3.94 -9.11
C THR A 100 -23.70 -4.36 -9.59
N SER A 101 -22.87 -3.43 -10.06
CA SER A 101 -21.50 -3.72 -10.49
C SER A 101 -20.66 -4.34 -9.35
N PRO A 102 -19.76 -5.31 -9.64
CA PRO A 102 -18.84 -5.94 -8.69
C PRO A 102 -17.88 -5.02 -7.94
#